data_AF-A0AAV1LX81-F1
#
_entry.id   AF-A0AAV1LX81-F1
#
_cell.length_a   1.000
_cell.length_b   1.000
_cell.length_c   1.000
_cell.angle_alpha   90.00
_cell.angle_beta   90.00
_cell.angle_gamma   90.00
#
_symmetry.space_group_name_H-M   'P 1'
#
loop_
_entity.id
_entity.type
_entity.pdbx_description
1 polymer ?
#
loop_
_entity_poly.entity_id
_entity_poly.type
_entity_poly.pdbx_seq_one_letter_code
_entity_poly.pdbx_strand_id
1 'polypeptide(L)'
;MSITVTISGNKSELDSYFQPPLSLSGQYECGLLYFSVINSTTKYSYVDSKFPSVIRIECDLIYGSYCNGLPTHIIHEFVSKTAADNQYIEIPQNVIYFPVNKNNITSITITVLEQFGYRINFKEQYIEIRLHLRKPLSNIVCKLT
;
A
#
# COMPACT_ATOMS: atom_id res chain seq x y z
N MET A 1 0.86 19.93 7.34
CA MET A 1 0.15 19.60 6.09
C MET A 1 0.24 18.10 5.89
N SER A 2 -0.87 17.48 5.57
CA SER A 2 -0.97 16.07 5.18
C SER A 2 -1.77 15.96 3.89
N ILE A 3 -1.51 14.88 3.14
CA ILE A 3 -2.18 14.55 1.90
C ILE A 3 -2.60 13.09 1.99
N THR A 4 -3.81 12.79 1.57
CA THR A 4 -4.29 11.43 1.41
C THR A 4 -4.46 11.14 -0.07
N VAL A 5 -3.90 10.03 -0.53
CA VAL A 5 -4.01 9.58 -1.92
C VAL A 5 -4.77 8.26 -1.92
N THR A 6 -5.86 8.19 -2.69
CA THR A 6 -6.55 6.94 -2.95
C THR A 6 -6.19 6.48 -4.36
N ILE A 7 -5.74 5.23 -4.47
CA ILE A 7 -5.36 4.58 -5.73
C ILE A 7 -6.17 3.31 -5.84
N SER A 8 -6.81 3.10 -6.97
CA SER A 8 -7.70 1.97 -7.18
C SER A 8 -7.63 1.44 -8.61
N GLY A 9 -8.01 0.17 -8.79
CA GLY A 9 -7.97 -0.52 -10.07
C GLY A 9 -8.21 -2.01 -9.89
N ASN A 10 -7.97 -2.80 -10.93
CA ASN A 10 -8.23 -4.24 -10.92
C ASN A 10 -6.98 -5.10 -11.18
N LYS A 11 -5.80 -4.47 -11.14
CA LYS A 11 -4.50 -5.10 -11.33
C LYS A 11 -3.73 -5.08 -10.02
N SER A 12 -2.79 -6.02 -9.85
CA SER A 12 -1.85 -6.01 -8.73
C SER A 12 -0.90 -4.82 -8.72
N GLU A 13 -0.64 -4.24 -9.88
CA GLU A 13 0.16 -3.03 -10.05
C GLU A 13 -0.81 -1.89 -10.37
N LEU A 14 -0.85 -0.91 -9.49
CA LEU A 14 -1.73 0.24 -9.56
C LEU A 14 -0.88 1.50 -9.70
N ASP A 15 -1.08 2.22 -10.80
CA ASP A 15 -0.41 3.48 -11.07
C ASP A 15 -1.38 4.65 -10.93
N SER A 16 -0.93 5.70 -10.25
CA SER A 16 -1.62 6.98 -10.20
C SER A 16 -0.70 8.06 -10.74
N TYR A 17 -1.22 8.96 -11.58
CA TYR A 17 -0.47 10.06 -12.18
C TYR A 17 -1.07 11.41 -11.76
N PHE A 18 -0.22 12.37 -11.41
CA PHE A 18 -0.61 13.68 -10.89
C PHE A 18 -0.21 14.79 -11.87
N GLN A 19 -1.20 15.56 -12.32
CA GLN A 19 -1.03 16.74 -13.14
C GLN A 19 -1.91 17.88 -12.58
N PRO A 20 -1.35 18.91 -11.91
CA PRO A 20 0.09 19.12 -11.67
C PRO A 20 0.69 18.12 -10.67
N PRO A 21 2.03 17.96 -10.63
CA PRO A 21 2.69 17.08 -9.68
C PRO A 21 2.42 17.50 -8.22
N LEU A 22 2.37 16.54 -7.30
CA LEU A 22 2.27 16.85 -5.88
C LEU A 22 3.62 17.39 -5.38
N SER A 23 3.65 18.66 -5.00
CA SER A 23 4.84 19.30 -4.44
C SER A 23 4.84 19.24 -2.92
N LEU A 24 5.82 18.50 -2.37
CA LEU A 24 6.04 18.34 -0.95
C LEU A 24 7.13 19.29 -0.47
N SER A 25 6.81 20.16 0.48
CA SER A 25 7.76 21.11 1.08
C SER A 25 8.42 20.56 2.35
N GLY A 26 9.62 19.99 2.18
CA GLY A 26 10.45 19.43 3.26
C GLY A 26 10.34 17.90 3.36
N GLN A 27 10.66 17.35 4.52
CA GLN A 27 10.57 15.91 4.75
C GLN A 27 9.13 15.47 4.93
N TYR A 28 8.76 14.37 4.27
CA TYR A 28 7.47 13.71 4.40
C TYR A 28 7.69 12.22 4.66
N GLU A 29 6.70 11.62 5.29
CA GLU A 29 6.59 10.20 5.53
C GLU A 29 5.25 9.68 5.00
N CYS A 30 5.22 8.45 4.53
CA CYS A 30 4.07 7.79 3.93
C CYS A 30 3.69 6.56 4.73
N GLY A 31 2.40 6.39 4.99
CA GLY A 31 1.83 5.19 5.62
C GLY A 31 0.59 4.71 4.89
N LEU A 32 0.29 3.42 5.03
CA LEU A 32 -0.94 2.82 4.53
C LEU A 32 -2.09 3.05 5.54
N LEU A 33 -3.21 3.60 5.09
CA LEU A 33 -4.41 3.76 5.91
C LEU A 33 -5.46 2.69 5.66
N TYR A 34 -5.55 2.18 4.43
CA TYR A 34 -6.64 1.32 4.02
C TYR A 34 -6.23 0.48 2.82
N PHE A 35 -6.64 -0.78 2.83
CA PHE A 35 -6.63 -1.67 1.68
C PHE A 35 -7.98 -2.40 1.62
N SER A 36 -8.55 -2.50 0.43
CA SER A 36 -9.69 -3.38 0.21
C SER A 36 -9.67 -4.04 -1.16
N VAL A 37 -10.32 -5.20 -1.23
CA VAL A 37 -10.70 -5.89 -2.46
C VAL A 37 -12.22 -6.06 -2.43
N ILE A 38 -12.88 -5.37 -3.35
CA ILE A 38 -14.33 -5.35 -3.51
C ILE A 38 -14.68 -6.25 -4.69
N ASN A 39 -15.57 -7.22 -4.45
CA ASN A 39 -16.15 -8.01 -5.53
C ASN A 39 -17.06 -7.12 -6.37
N SER A 40 -16.68 -6.91 -7.63
CA SER A 40 -17.61 -6.44 -8.65
C SER A 40 -18.71 -7.50 -8.78
N THR A 41 -19.92 -7.18 -8.33
CA THR A 41 -21.10 -8.04 -8.47
C THR A 41 -21.32 -8.40 -9.92
N THR A 42 -20.89 -9.60 -10.35
CA THR A 42 -21.68 -10.57 -11.11
C THR A 42 -20.83 -11.76 -11.57
N LYS A 43 -21.32 -12.98 -11.28
CA LYS A 43 -20.94 -14.29 -11.84
C LYS A 43 -19.54 -14.81 -11.47
N TYR A 44 -19.45 -15.64 -10.45
CA TYR A 44 -19.54 -17.10 -10.56
C TYR A 44 -19.46 -17.70 -9.15
N SER A 45 -20.37 -18.63 -8.91
CA SER A 45 -20.40 -19.59 -7.81
C SER A 45 -19.00 -20.11 -7.48
N TYR A 46 -18.63 -20.05 -6.20
CA TYR A 46 -17.67 -20.91 -5.52
C TYR A 46 -16.48 -21.36 -6.40
N VAL A 47 -15.48 -20.51 -6.50
CA VAL A 47 -14.14 -20.97 -6.87
C VAL A 47 -13.29 -20.80 -5.63
N ASP A 48 -12.80 -21.93 -5.12
CA ASP A 48 -11.70 -22.01 -4.16
C ASP A 48 -10.47 -21.28 -4.73
N SER A 49 -10.49 -19.96 -4.66
CA SER A 49 -9.29 -19.14 -4.76
C SER A 49 -8.88 -18.91 -3.32
N LYS A 50 -8.06 -19.81 -2.80
CA LYS A 50 -7.27 -19.52 -1.61
C LYS A 50 -6.51 -18.22 -1.89
N PHE A 51 -7.02 -17.12 -1.35
CA PHE A 51 -6.29 -15.87 -1.32
C PHE A 51 -4.97 -16.15 -0.60
N PRO A 52 -3.84 -15.56 -1.04
CA PRO A 52 -2.58 -15.77 -0.37
C PRO A 52 -2.73 -15.50 1.13
N SER A 53 -2.16 -16.39 1.95
CA SER A 53 -2.25 -16.29 3.40
C SER A 53 -1.68 -14.98 3.92
N VAL A 54 -0.68 -14.43 3.24
CA VAL A 54 -0.05 -13.16 3.55
C VAL A 54 -0.03 -12.27 2.31
N ILE A 55 -0.40 -11.02 2.50
CA ILE A 55 -0.41 -9.97 1.48
C ILE A 55 0.66 -8.95 1.86
N ARG A 56 1.48 -8.57 0.88
CA ARG A 56 2.43 -7.47 0.97
C ARG A 56 2.01 -6.34 0.05
N ILE A 57 2.10 -5.12 0.54
CA ILE A 57 1.86 -3.93 -0.26
C ILE A 57 3.20 -3.20 -0.39
N GLU A 58 3.64 -3.01 -1.63
CA GLU A 58 4.83 -2.22 -1.95
C GLU A 58 4.45 -0.85 -2.51
N CYS A 59 5.20 0.18 -2.14
CA CYS A 59 5.01 1.55 -2.60
C CYS A 59 6.34 2.18 -3.04
N ASP A 60 6.43 2.56 -4.31
CA ASP A 60 7.65 3.13 -4.90
C ASP A 60 8.09 4.47 -4.30
N LEU A 61 7.23 5.12 -3.51
CA LEU A 61 7.54 6.37 -2.83
C LEU A 61 8.37 6.21 -1.56
N ILE A 62 8.42 5.02 -0.95
CA ILE A 62 9.01 4.87 0.38
C ILE A 62 10.46 4.38 0.31
N TYR A 63 11.22 4.58 1.39
CA TYR A 63 12.47 3.88 1.65
C TYR A 63 12.62 3.55 3.14
N GLY A 64 13.60 2.71 3.49
CA GLY A 64 13.85 2.29 4.88
C GLY A 64 13.10 1.04 5.31
N SER A 65 12.42 0.36 4.38
CA SER A 65 11.92 -1.01 4.57
C SER A 65 12.99 -2.01 4.11
N TYR A 66 13.13 -3.13 4.82
CA TYR A 66 14.13 -4.15 4.53
C TYR A 66 13.54 -5.56 4.70
N CYS A 67 13.91 -6.47 3.81
CA CYS A 67 13.59 -7.90 3.91
C CYS A 67 14.91 -8.69 3.84
N ASN A 68 15.21 -9.46 4.89
CA ASN A 68 16.47 -10.22 5.01
C ASN A 68 17.73 -9.36 4.78
N GLY A 69 17.73 -8.12 5.26
CA GLY A 69 18.84 -7.17 5.12
C GLY A 69 18.90 -6.45 3.76
N LEU A 70 18.05 -6.81 2.80
CA LEU A 70 17.96 -6.15 1.49
C LEU A 70 16.91 -5.02 1.54
N PRO A 71 17.19 -3.83 1.01
CA PRO A 71 16.21 -2.75 0.90
C PRO A 71 14.99 -3.17 0.07
N THR A 72 13.79 -2.80 0.52
CA THR A 72 12.52 -3.02 -0.19
C THR A 72 11.63 -1.79 -0.10
N HIS A 73 10.46 -1.90 -0.73
CA HIS A 73 9.41 -0.87 -0.71
C HIS A 73 8.13 -1.35 -0.01
N ILE A 74 8.21 -2.42 0.80
CA ILE A 74 7.06 -2.96 1.53
C ILE A 74 6.62 -1.96 2.61
N ILE A 75 5.42 -1.39 2.44
CA ILE A 75 4.82 -0.42 3.36
C ILE A 75 3.91 -1.09 4.42
N HIS A 76 3.36 -2.27 4.10
CA HIS A 76 2.52 -3.05 5.02
C HIS A 76 2.52 -4.53 4.63
N GLU A 77 2.47 -5.41 5.62
CA GLU A 77 2.29 -6.86 5.47
C GLU A 77 1.24 -7.34 6.48
N PHE A 78 0.29 -8.16 6.01
CA PHE A 78 -0.77 -8.67 6.87
C PHE A 78 -1.26 -10.04 6.41
N VAL A 79 -1.83 -10.79 7.33
CA VAL A 79 -2.49 -12.06 7.04
C VAL A 79 -3.85 -11.76 6.40
N SER A 80 -4.11 -12.35 5.24
CA SER A 80 -5.40 -12.23 4.58
C SER A 80 -6.49 -12.86 5.44
N LYS A 81 -7.40 -12.04 5.93
CA LYS A 81 -8.61 -12.48 6.63
C LYS A 81 -9.78 -12.18 5.70
N THR A 82 -10.53 -13.21 5.36
CA THR A 82 -11.82 -13.04 4.67
C THR A 82 -12.76 -12.32 5.63
N ALA A 83 -13.23 -11.14 5.26
CA ALA A 83 -14.39 -10.54 5.90
C ALA A 83 -15.65 -11.32 5.50
N ALA A 84 -16.77 -11.06 6.18
CA ALA A 84 -18.08 -11.46 5.67
C ALA A 84 -18.24 -10.93 4.22
N ASP A 85 -18.93 -11.68 3.36
CA ASP A 85 -19.22 -11.33 1.96
C ASP A 85 -18.04 -11.44 0.95
N ASN A 86 -17.02 -12.26 1.23
CA ASN A 86 -15.86 -12.49 0.35
C ASN A 86 -15.07 -11.20 0.01
N GLN A 87 -15.17 -10.19 0.88
CA GLN A 87 -14.36 -8.98 0.78
C GLN A 87 -13.09 -9.15 1.59
N TYR A 88 -12.00 -8.57 1.11
CA TYR A 88 -10.77 -8.45 1.88
C TYR A 88 -10.64 -7.00 2.28
N ILE A 89 -10.60 -6.72 3.57
CA ILE A 89 -10.45 -5.37 4.11
C ILE A 89 -9.35 -5.42 5.15
N GLU A 90 -8.37 -4.54 4.99
CA GLU A 90 -7.31 -4.32 5.96
C GLU A 90 -7.26 -2.84 6.33
N ILE A 91 -7.35 -2.60 7.64
CA ILE A 91 -7.20 -1.28 8.24
C ILE A 91 -6.07 -1.40 9.27
N PRO A 92 -4.86 -0.90 8.97
CA PRO A 92 -3.73 -1.00 9.89
C PRO A 92 -4.06 -0.34 11.23
N GLN A 93 -4.05 -1.11 12.32
CA GLN A 93 -4.30 -0.57 13.67
C GLN A 93 -3.18 0.40 14.09
N ASN A 94 -1.94 0.08 13.71
CA ASN A 94 -0.77 0.92 13.92
C ASN A 94 -0.15 1.23 12.55
N VAL A 95 -0.41 2.42 12.03
CA VAL A 95 0.14 2.84 10.74
C VAL A 95 1.64 3.09 10.90
N ILE A 96 2.44 2.29 10.22
CA ILE A 96 3.89 2.50 10.11
C ILE A 96 4.14 3.52 9.01
N TYR A 97 4.96 4.52 9.33
CA TYR A 97 5.34 5.57 8.39
C TYR A 97 6.78 5.40 7.95
N PHE A 98 6.99 5.45 6.64
CA PHE A 98 8.32 5.40 6.03
C PHE A 98 8.65 6.73 5.37
N PRO A 99 9.92 7.16 5.42
CA PRO A 99 10.36 8.35 4.69
C PRO A 99 10.02 8.29 3.19
N VAL A 100 9.57 9.42 2.64
CA VAL A 100 9.28 9.59 1.21
C VAL A 100 10.56 9.94 0.45
N ASN A 101 10.80 9.29 -0.68
CA ASN A 101 12.03 9.43 -1.48
C ASN A 101 12.02 10.59 -2.49
N LYS A 102 10.87 11.25 -2.73
CA LYS A 102 10.70 12.32 -3.73
C LYS A 102 9.86 13.47 -3.18
N ASN A 103 10.26 14.71 -3.49
CA ASN A 103 9.50 15.92 -3.12
C ASN A 103 8.57 16.43 -4.23
N ASN A 104 8.73 15.95 -5.46
CA ASN A 104 7.86 16.26 -6.58
C ASN A 104 7.34 14.93 -7.14
N ILE A 105 6.08 14.64 -6.89
CA ILE A 105 5.48 13.34 -7.20
C ILE A 105 4.60 13.50 -8.43
N THR A 106 5.08 12.99 -9.56
CA THR A 106 4.33 12.89 -10.82
C THR A 106 3.51 11.62 -10.90
N SER A 107 3.94 10.57 -10.19
CA SER A 107 3.25 9.29 -10.14
C SER A 107 3.54 8.52 -8.86
N ILE A 108 2.64 7.61 -8.51
CA ILE A 108 2.80 6.64 -7.43
C ILE A 108 2.42 5.27 -7.99
N THR A 109 3.29 4.30 -7.79
CA THR A 109 3.06 2.90 -8.16
C THR A 109 2.94 2.07 -6.89
N ILE A 110 1.84 1.33 -6.79
CA ILE A 110 1.58 0.36 -5.73
C ILE A 110 1.58 -1.03 -6.33
N THR A 111 2.34 -1.95 -5.73
CA THR A 111 2.32 -3.36 -6.12
C THR A 111 1.82 -4.21 -4.96
N VAL A 112 0.81 -5.04 -5.21
CA VAL A 112 0.30 -6.00 -4.24
C VAL A 112 0.83 -7.39 -4.56
N LEU A 113 1.58 -7.94 -3.60
CA LEU A 113 2.34 -9.17 -3.71
C LEU A 113 1.83 -10.21 -2.70
N GLU A 114 2.09 -11.47 -3.00
CA GLU A 114 1.99 -12.55 -2.02
C GLU A 114 3.33 -12.77 -1.27
N GLN A 115 3.34 -13.74 -0.36
CA GLN A 115 4.42 -14.03 0.59
C GLN A 115 5.77 -14.43 -0.04
N PHE A 116 5.83 -14.84 -1.30
CA PHE A 116 7.04 -15.15 -2.05
C PHE A 116 7.43 -14.05 -3.06
N GLY A 117 6.72 -12.92 -3.08
CA GLY A 117 7.01 -11.76 -3.93
C GLY A 117 6.39 -11.83 -5.32
N TYR A 118 5.51 -12.78 -5.60
CA TYR A 118 4.72 -12.83 -6.84
C TYR A 118 3.52 -11.88 -6.76
N ARG A 119 3.14 -11.34 -7.92
CA ARG A 119 1.94 -10.48 -8.05
C ARG A 119 0.67 -11.30 -7.84
N ILE A 120 -0.26 -10.78 -7.05
CA ILE A 120 -1.56 -11.43 -6.83
C ILE A 120 -2.45 -11.24 -8.07
N ASN A 121 -3.05 -12.31 -8.59
CA ASN A 121 -4.09 -12.18 -9.62
C ASN A 121 -5.46 -11.96 -8.96
N PHE A 122 -5.98 -10.74 -9.05
CA PHE A 122 -7.27 -10.35 -8.48
C PHE A 122 -8.49 -10.77 -9.31
N LYS A 123 -8.32 -11.47 -10.45
CA LYS A 123 -9.43 -11.98 -11.28
C LYS A 123 -10.52 -10.92 -11.55
N GLU A 124 -10.10 -9.71 -11.91
CA GLU A 124 -10.98 -8.56 -12.18
C GLU A 124 -11.70 -7.95 -10.97
N GLN A 125 -11.41 -8.41 -9.75
CA GLN A 125 -11.86 -7.73 -8.53
C GLN A 125 -11.25 -6.32 -8.43
N TYR A 126 -12.03 -5.39 -7.88
CA TYR A 126 -11.61 -4.02 -7.72
C TYR A 126 -10.87 -3.84 -6.41
N ILE A 127 -9.74 -3.14 -6.44
CA ILE A 127 -8.85 -2.91 -5.31
C ILE A 127 -8.87 -1.42 -5.02
N GLU A 128 -8.95 -1.06 -3.74
CA GLU A 128 -8.79 0.32 -3.28
C GLU A 128 -7.70 0.38 -2.21
N ILE A 129 -6.75 1.30 -2.38
CA ILE A 129 -5.65 1.55 -1.46
C ILE A 129 -5.63 3.03 -1.09
N ARG A 130 -5.47 3.33 0.19
CA ARG A 130 -5.34 4.70 0.69
C ARG A 130 -4.00 4.90 1.38
N LEU A 131 -3.19 5.80 0.83
CA LEU A 131 -1.93 6.25 1.40
C LEU A 131 -2.12 7.58 2.13
N HIS A 132 -1.32 7.80 3.16
CA HIS A 132 -1.25 9.07 3.88
C HIS A 132 0.17 9.58 3.92
N LEU A 133 0.39 10.72 3.26
CA LEU A 133 1.62 11.47 3.31
C LEU A 133 1.48 12.57 4.35
N ARG A 134 2.41 12.64 5.31
CA ARG A 134 2.43 13.70 6.31
C ARG A 134 3.85 14.17 6.60
N LYS A 135 3.98 15.34 7.20
CA LYS A 135 5.27 15.74 7.79
C LYS A 135 5.57 14.84 8.99
N PRO A 136 6.84 14.45 9.20
CA PRO A 136 7.23 13.70 10.39
C PRO A 136 6.87 14.51 11.63
N LEU A 137 6.44 13.82 12.68
CA LEU A 137 6.25 14.45 13.97
C LEU A 137 7.61 15.01 14.41
N SER A 138 7.69 16.33 14.59
CA SER A 138 8.88 16.94 15.15
C SER A 138 9.05 16.42 16.58
N ASN A 139 10.02 15.53 16.83
CA ASN A 139 11.02 15.68 17.90
C ASN A 139 11.95 14.46 18.12
N ILE A 140 13.19 14.83 18.46
CA ILE A 140 14.30 14.08 19.06
C ILE A 140 14.82 12.90 18.22
N VAL A 141 15.95 13.19 17.56
CA VAL A 141 16.89 12.19 17.07
C VAL A 141 17.26 11.26 18.23
N CYS A 142 16.67 10.07 18.27
CA CYS A 142 17.29 8.95 18.97
C CYS A 142 18.56 8.60 18.21
N LYS A 143 19.71 9.14 18.66
CA LYS A 143 21.01 8.64 18.24
C LYS A 143 21.13 7.22 18.77
N LEU A 144 20.98 6.24 17.89
CA LEU A 144 21.49 4.90 18.15
C LEU A 144 23.01 5.05 18.22
N THR A 145 23.55 4.99 19.44
CA THR A 145 24.98 5.01 19.73
C THR A 145 25.44 3.59 19.99
#